data_AF-A0A847EKW3-F1
#
_entry.id   AF-A0A847EKW3-F1
#
_cell.length_a   1.000
_cell.length_b   1.000
_cell.length_c   1.000
_cell.angle_alpha   90.00
_cell.angle_beta   90.00
_cell.angle_gamma   90.00
#
_symmetry.space_group_name_H-M   'P 1'
#
loop_
_entity.id
_entity.type
_entity.pdbx_description
1 polymer ?
#
loop_
_entity_poly.entity_id
_entity_poly.type
_entity_poly.pdbx_seq_one_letter_code
_entity_poly.pdbx_strand_id
1 'polypeptide(L)'
;MNSGKSQENNIRREGIMGATISIAGPEEGMYLIIAVSESPVMPVQQNGGKIVMKLSSRSVLATLPFSGYLRLQKHPDIRKIGPVTVNVEKFNQAIEMLTKTVGGNH
;
A
#
# COMPACT_ATOMS: atom_id res chain seq x y z
N MET A 1 -14.42 -29.12 19.17
CA MET A 1 -14.03 -29.56 17.82
C MET A 1 -13.96 -28.34 16.94
N ASN A 2 -12.75 -27.84 16.68
CA ASN A 2 -12.50 -26.55 16.03
C ASN A 2 -12.32 -26.76 14.52
N SER A 3 -13.26 -26.27 13.70
CA SER A 3 -13.21 -26.34 12.24
C SER A 3 -12.43 -25.13 11.71
N GLY A 4 -11.11 -25.29 11.59
CA GLY A 4 -10.25 -24.32 10.92
C GLY A 4 -10.41 -24.45 9.40
N LYS A 5 -11.22 -23.57 8.80
CA LYS A 5 -11.27 -23.43 7.34
C LYS A 5 -9.95 -22.82 6.86
N SER A 6 -9.15 -23.65 6.19
CA SER A 6 -7.91 -23.24 5.54
C SER A 6 -8.23 -22.29 4.39
N GLN A 7 -7.66 -21.08 4.46
CA GLN A 7 -7.80 -20.05 3.44
C GLN A 7 -7.13 -20.51 2.14
N GLU A 8 -7.88 -20.39 1.05
CA GLU A 8 -7.49 -20.79 -0.30
C GLU A 8 -6.65 -19.67 -0.92
N ASN A 9 -5.32 -19.87 -0.94
CA ASN A 9 -4.36 -18.88 -1.43
C ASN A 9 -4.50 -18.69 -2.95
N ASN A 10 -4.84 -17.47 -3.36
CA ASN A 10 -4.87 -17.03 -4.77
C ASN A 10 -3.44 -16.91 -5.34
N ILE A 11 -2.87 -18.02 -5.81
CA ILE A 11 -1.55 -18.05 -6.45
C ILE A 11 -1.71 -17.77 -7.95
N ARG A 12 -1.27 -16.60 -8.42
CA ARG A 12 -1.10 -16.35 -9.86
C ARG A 12 0.29 -16.80 -10.32
N ARG A 13 0.31 -17.73 -11.28
CA ARG A 13 1.51 -18.30 -11.89
C ARG A 13 1.80 -17.55 -13.19
N GLU A 14 2.83 -16.71 -13.22
CA GLU A 14 3.37 -16.18 -14.48
C GLU A 14 4.77 -16.77 -14.69
N GLY A 15 4.91 -17.58 -15.74
CA GLY A 15 6.15 -18.28 -16.08
C GLY A 15 7.00 -17.44 -17.03
N ILE A 16 8.26 -17.19 -16.65
CA ILE A 16 9.29 -16.62 -17.51
C ILE A 16 10.49 -17.56 -17.43
N MET A 17 10.79 -18.27 -18.52
CA MET A 17 11.95 -19.17 -18.68
C MET A 17 12.18 -20.19 -17.54
N GLY A 18 11.19 -21.04 -17.24
CA GLY A 18 11.38 -22.21 -16.36
C GLY A 18 11.63 -21.93 -14.88
N ALA A 19 11.82 -20.66 -14.48
CA ALA A 19 11.92 -20.25 -13.09
C ALA A 19 10.56 -19.79 -12.58
N THR A 20 10.07 -20.43 -11.51
CA THR A 20 8.88 -19.96 -10.79
C THR A 20 9.31 -18.89 -9.79
N ILE A 21 9.11 -17.62 -10.12
CA ILE A 21 9.39 -16.52 -9.19
C ILE A 21 8.15 -16.33 -8.31
N SER A 22 8.22 -16.80 -7.06
CA SER A 22 7.21 -16.51 -6.04
C SER A 22 7.62 -15.26 -5.28
N ILE A 23 7.00 -14.12 -5.60
CA ILE A 23 7.19 -12.88 -4.83
C ILE A 23 6.18 -12.89 -3.67
N ALA A 24 6.65 -13.21 -2.47
CA ALA A 24 5.88 -13.04 -1.25
C ALA A 24 6.00 -11.58 -0.79
N GLY A 25 5.05 -10.73 -1.21
CA GLY A 25 4.83 -9.42 -0.61
C GLY A 25 3.73 -9.49 0.46
N PRO A 26 3.56 -8.48 1.31
CA PRO A 26 2.37 -8.36 2.15
C PRO A 26 1.12 -8.34 1.27
N GLU A 27 0.01 -8.91 1.76
CA GLU A 27 -1.25 -9.01 1.02
C GLU A 27 -1.72 -7.62 0.53
N GLU A 28 -1.51 -6.59 1.35
CA GLU A 28 -1.68 -5.18 1.01
C GLU A 28 -0.44 -4.36 1.45
N GLY A 29 -0.09 -3.35 0.66
CA GLY A 29 0.95 -2.35 0.99
C GLY A 29 0.44 -0.93 0.85
N MET A 30 1.09 0.04 1.52
CA MET A 30 0.80 1.47 1.38
C MET A 30 1.70 2.11 0.31
N TYR A 31 1.08 2.89 -0.57
CA TYR A 31 1.74 3.50 -1.72
C TYR A 31 1.38 4.98 -1.85
N LEU A 32 2.37 5.78 -2.25
CA LEU A 32 2.16 7.13 -2.75
C LEU A 32 1.94 7.05 -4.26
N ILE A 33 0.84 7.63 -4.72
CA ILE A 33 0.41 7.58 -6.11
C ILE A 33 0.24 9.00 -6.61
N ILE A 34 0.88 9.31 -7.74
CA ILE A 34 0.88 10.61 -8.40
C ILE A 34 0.35 10.42 -9.81
N ALA A 35 -0.75 11.08 -10.13
CA ALA A 35 -1.36 11.06 -11.45
C ALA A 35 -0.76 12.12 -12.39
N VAL A 36 -0.98 11.92 -13.70
CA VAL A 36 -0.56 12.85 -14.74
C VAL A 36 -1.43 14.11 -14.73
N SER A 37 -2.75 13.94 -14.82
CA SER A 37 -3.75 15.01 -14.99
C SER A 37 -4.86 14.95 -13.94
N GLU A 38 -5.58 13.84 -13.87
CA GLU A 38 -6.79 13.68 -13.05
C GLU A 38 -6.53 12.98 -11.72
N SER A 39 -7.54 12.97 -10.85
CA SER A 39 -7.42 12.32 -9.55
C SER A 39 -7.19 10.80 -9.70
N PRO A 40 -6.18 10.21 -9.02
CA PRO A 40 -5.90 8.77 -9.12
C PRO A 40 -6.92 7.89 -8.37
N VAL A 41 -7.97 8.47 -7.78
CA VAL A 41 -8.94 7.74 -6.93
C VAL A 41 -9.61 6.58 -7.68
N MET A 42 -10.14 6.84 -8.88
CA MET A 42 -10.81 5.78 -9.65
C MET A 42 -9.86 4.67 -10.08
N PRO A 43 -8.69 4.95 -10.70
CA PRO A 43 -7.70 3.92 -10.99
C PRO A 43 -7.32 3.08 -9.76
N VAL A 44 -7.17 3.71 -8.59
CA VAL A 44 -6.86 3.00 -7.34
C VAL A 44 -7.99 2.05 -6.94
N GLN A 45 -9.23 2.53 -6.90
CA GLN A 45 -10.39 1.71 -6.51
C GLN A 45 -10.63 0.55 -7.48
N GLN A 46 -10.51 0.79 -8.79
CA GLN A 46 -10.64 -0.25 -9.83
C GLN A 46 -9.57 -1.34 -9.73
N ASN A 47 -8.43 -1.03 -9.11
CA ASN A 47 -7.34 -1.98 -8.87
C ASN A 47 -7.33 -2.55 -7.45
N GLY A 48 -8.48 -2.50 -6.76
CA GLY A 48 -8.67 -3.10 -5.43
C GLY A 48 -8.05 -2.30 -4.29
N GLY A 49 -7.65 -1.05 -4.54
CA GLY A 49 -7.05 -0.20 -3.52
C GLY A 49 -8.06 0.63 -2.74
N LYS A 50 -7.63 1.10 -1.57
CA LYS A 50 -8.40 2.00 -0.71
C LYS A 50 -7.63 3.30 -0.49
N ILE A 51 -8.31 4.43 -0.59
CA ILE A 51 -7.71 5.73 -0.34
C ILE A 51 -7.58 5.92 1.17
N VAL A 52 -6.34 6.11 1.64
CA VAL A 52 -6.03 6.44 3.04
C VAL A 52 -6.13 7.95 3.23
N MET A 53 -5.53 8.71 2.32
CA MET A 53 -5.51 10.17 2.39
C MET A 53 -5.33 10.78 1.01
N LYS A 54 -6.07 11.87 0.74
CA LYS A 54 -5.82 12.74 -0.41
C LYS A 54 -4.79 13.79 -0.01
N LEU A 55 -3.67 13.84 -0.72
CA LEU A 55 -2.61 14.83 -0.49
C LEU A 55 -2.81 16.06 -1.39
N SER A 56 -3.34 15.85 -2.60
CA SER A 56 -3.72 16.91 -3.53
C SER A 56 -4.79 16.40 -4.51
N SER A 57 -5.17 17.23 -5.49
CA SER A 57 -6.04 16.78 -6.59
C SER A 57 -5.46 15.62 -7.39
N ARG A 58 -4.13 15.51 -7.47
CA ARG A 58 -3.39 14.51 -8.29
C ARG A 58 -2.58 13.51 -7.49
N SER A 59 -2.57 13.60 -6.16
CA SER A 59 -1.78 12.70 -5.32
C SER A 59 -2.55 12.15 -4.14
N VAL A 60 -2.39 10.84 -3.91
CA VAL A 60 -3.05 10.12 -2.82
C VAL A 60 -2.07 9.16 -2.16
N LEU A 61 -2.31 8.91 -0.87
CA LEU A 61 -1.85 7.72 -0.18
C LEU A 61 -2.97 6.69 -0.23
N ALA A 62 -2.62 5.47 -0.62
CA ALA A 62 -3.57 4.38 -0.74
C ALA A 62 -2.95 3.06 -0.27
N THR A 63 -3.79 2.16 0.24
CA THR A 63 -3.42 0.75 0.34
C THR A 63 -3.82 0.03 -0.95
N LEU A 64 -2.99 -0.89 -1.41
CA LEU A 64 -3.23 -1.69 -2.61
C LEU A 64 -2.73 -3.12 -2.39
N PRO A 65 -3.41 -4.12 -2.96
CA PRO A 65 -2.80 -5.42 -3.14
C PRO A 65 -1.62 -5.32 -4.11
N PHE A 66 -0.63 -6.21 -3.99
CA PHE A 66 0.56 -6.18 -4.85
C PHE A 66 0.22 -6.23 -6.35
N SER A 67 -0.82 -7.00 -6.72
CA SER A 67 -1.30 -7.05 -8.11
C SER A 67 -1.88 -5.71 -8.61
N GLY A 68 -2.53 -4.95 -7.73
CA GLY A 68 -3.01 -3.60 -8.03
C GLY A 68 -1.87 -2.61 -8.23
N TYR A 69 -0.83 -2.69 -7.39
CA TYR A 69 0.40 -1.92 -7.55
C TYR A 69 1.05 -2.16 -8.92
N LEU A 70 1.23 -3.43 -9.34
CA LEU A 70 1.83 -3.77 -10.64
C LEU A 70 1.04 -3.24 -11.83
N ARG A 71 -0.29 -3.23 -11.74
CA ARG A 71 -1.16 -2.67 -12.79
C ARG A 71 -1.04 -1.16 -12.86
N LEU A 72 -1.06 -0.48 -11.71
CA LEU A 72 -0.94 0.98 -11.65
C LEU A 72 0.45 1.48 -12.06
N GLN A 73 1.50 0.67 -11.87
CA GLN A 73 2.84 1.01 -12.33
C GLN A 73 2.93 1.15 -13.86
N LYS A 74 2.03 0.48 -14.60
CA LYS A 74 1.94 0.53 -16.07
C LYS A 74 0.78 1.40 -16.57
N HIS A 75 0.03 2.04 -15.67
CA HIS A 75 -1.19 2.74 -16.02
C HIS A 75 -0.88 4.12 -16.64
N PRO A 76 -1.47 4.47 -17.80
CA PRO A 76 -1.11 5.69 -18.53
C PRO A 76 -1.34 6.97 -17.73
N ASP A 77 -2.38 7.00 -16.89
CA ASP A 77 -2.70 8.18 -16.07
C ASP A 77 -1.87 8.29 -14.78
N ILE A 78 -1.03 7.30 -14.47
CA ILE A 78 -0.18 7.30 -13.28
C ILE A 78 1.23 7.70 -13.68
N ARG A 79 1.64 8.88 -13.22
CA ARG A 79 3.00 9.39 -13.43
C ARG A 79 4.02 8.63 -12.60
N LYS A 80 3.68 8.35 -11.33
CA LYS A 80 4.56 7.64 -10.41
C LYS A 80 3.75 6.92 -9.33
N ILE A 81 4.21 5.73 -8.98
CA ILE A 81 3.74 4.98 -7.82
C ILE A 81 4.97 4.43 -7.08
N GLY A 82 4.96 4.50 -5.75
CA GLY A 82 6.06 4.00 -4.93
C GLY A 82 5.63 3.60 -3.53
N PRO A 83 6.28 2.60 -2.93
CA PRO A 83 5.97 2.16 -1.58
C PRO A 83 6.29 3.26 -0.57
N VAL A 84 5.49 3.32 0.50
CA VAL A 84 5.74 4.19 1.65
C VAL A 84 6.19 3.33 2.82
N THR A 85 7.39 3.61 3.32
CA THR A 85 7.98 2.93 4.46
C THR A 85 7.98 3.85 5.67
N VAL A 86 7.58 3.34 6.82
CA VAL A 86 7.69 4.06 8.09
C VAL A 86 9.06 3.76 8.70
N ASN A 87 9.81 4.80 9.04
CA ASN A 87 10.98 4.64 9.91
C ASN A 87 10.47 4.45 11.35
N VAL A 88 10.57 3.22 11.85
CA VAL A 88 10.02 2.82 13.15
C VAL A 88 10.69 3.56 14.31
N GLU A 89 12.00 3.83 14.22
CA GLU A 89 12.74 4.55 15.28
C GLU A 89 12.22 5.98 15.44
N LYS A 90 12.11 6.71 14.33
CA LYS A 90 11.57 8.07 14.33
C LYS A 90 10.11 8.11 14.75
N PHE A 91 9.33 7.09 14.34
CA PHE A 91 7.95 6.96 14.78
C PHE A 91 7.86 6.77 16.29
N ASN A 92 8.63 5.84 16.87
CA ASN A 92 8.65 5.59 18.31
C ASN A 92 9.09 6.83 19.09
N GLN A 93 10.12 7.54 18.61
CA GLN A 93 10.55 8.82 19.20
C GLN A 93 9.43 9.86 19.22
N ALA A 94 8.66 9.97 18.13
CA ALA A 94 7.53 10.89 18.07
C ALA A 94 6.41 10.50 19.05
N ILE A 95 6.12 9.20 19.17
CA ILE A 95 5.14 8.69 20.14
C ILE A 95 5.60 8.99 21.58
N GLU A 96 6.88 8.80 21.90
CA GLU A 96 7.43 9.14 23.22
C GLU A 96 7.34 10.64 23.54
N MET A 97 7.57 11.52 22.56
CA MET A 97 7.40 12.96 22.76
C MET A 97 5.94 13.31 23.06
N LEU A 98 5.00 12.76 22.29
CA LEU A 98 3.57 12.99 22.50
C LEU A 98 3.09 12.53 23.88
N THR A 99 3.53 11.36 24.34
CA THR A 99 3.14 10.84 25.67
C THR A 99 3.77 11.62 26.82
N LYS A 100 5.02 12.08 26.68
CA LYS A 100 5.67 12.95 27.67
C LYS A 100 5.02 14.33 27.76
N THR A 101 4.56 14.89 26.65
CA THR A 101 3.86 16.19 26.62
C THR A 101 2.46 16.12 27.25
N VAL A 102 1.77 14.98 27.18
CA VAL A 102 0.43 14.80 27.79
C VAL A 102 0.50 14.49 29.29
N GLY A 103 1.60 13.90 29.78
CA GLY A 103 1.79 13.58 31.21
C GLY A 103 2.38 14.70 32.07
N GLY A 104 2.64 15.88 31.51
CA GLY A 104 3.43 16.96 32.14
C GLY A 104 2.63 18.15 32.69
N ASN A 105 1.35 17.99 33.03
CA ASN A 105 0.58 19.01 33.76
C ASN A 105 0.21 18.50 35.16
N HIS A 106 1.19 18.49 36.07
CA HIS A 106 0.98 18.51 37.52
C HIS A 106 2.11 19.31 38.19
#